data_AF-A0A355UJD9-F1
#
_entry.id   AF-A0A355UJD9-F1
#
_cell.length_a   1.000
_cell.length_b   1.000
_cell.length_c   1.000
_cell.angle_alpha   90.00
_cell.angle_beta   90.00
_cell.angle_gamma   90.00
#
_symmetry.space_group_name_H-M   'P 1'
#
loop_
_entity.id
_entity.type
_entity.pdbx_description
1 polymer ?
#
loop_
_entity_poly.entity_id
_entity_poly.type
_entity_poly.pdbx_seq_one_letter_code
_entity_poly.pdbx_strand_id
1 'polypeptide(L)'
;LFVKGVMEMESPKHFAPNANSTIRYTYGQVKDYKPKDGITYNNFTTLEGIISKEDNTSWEFTVPEKLKELYRTKDYGQYGVNGTVPVAFITNNDITGGNSGSPVMNAKGELIGIAFDGNWEAMSGNITFNPDLQRCINVDIRYVLFIIDKFAGAKNLINEMKIVK
;
A
#
# COMPACT_ATOMS: atom_id res chain seq x y z
N LEU A 1 -16.80 19.52 26.04
CA LEU A 1 -18.14 19.13 26.55
C LEU A 1 -18.79 18.07 25.66
N PHE A 2 -18.94 18.29 24.35
CA PHE A 2 -19.54 17.32 23.41
C PHE A 2 -18.92 15.91 23.46
N VAL A 3 -17.61 15.78 23.20
CA VAL A 3 -16.91 14.47 23.20
C VAL A 3 -17.10 13.71 24.52
N LYS A 4 -17.00 14.41 25.66
CA LYS A 4 -17.23 13.83 26.99
C LYS A 4 -18.65 13.27 27.12
N GLY A 5 -19.67 14.04 26.71
CA GLY A 5 -21.06 13.59 26.75
C GLY A 5 -21.33 12.36 25.86
N VAL A 6 -20.74 12.31 24.66
CA VAL A 6 -20.84 11.14 23.77
C VAL A 6 -20.20 9.91 24.41
N MET A 7 -19.01 10.05 25.00
CA MET A 7 -18.32 8.95 25.67
C MET A 7 -19.09 8.41 26.88
N GLU A 8 -19.70 9.29 27.67
CA GLU A 8 -20.53 8.91 28.82
C GLU A 8 -21.83 8.22 28.37
N MET A 9 -22.47 8.70 27.29
CA MET A 9 -23.70 8.15 26.74
C MET A 9 -23.52 6.76 26.12
N GLU A 10 -22.41 6.51 25.41
CA GLU A 10 -22.14 5.23 24.73
C GLU A 10 -21.31 4.25 25.59
N SER A 11 -21.13 4.53 26.87
CA SER A 11 -20.42 3.62 27.80
C SER A 11 -21.08 2.23 27.81
N PRO A 12 -20.30 1.12 27.69
CA PRO A 12 -18.85 1.00 27.88
C PRO A 12 -18.00 0.99 26.60
N LYS A 13 -18.48 1.55 25.47
CA LYS A 13 -17.76 1.51 24.20
C LYS A 13 -16.40 2.21 24.28
N HIS A 14 -15.39 1.60 23.67
CA HIS A 14 -14.05 2.17 23.55
C HIS A 14 -13.93 2.99 22.27
N PHE A 15 -13.48 4.24 22.39
CA PHE A 15 -13.25 5.16 21.28
C PHE A 15 -11.76 5.34 21.04
N ALA A 16 -11.31 5.20 19.79
CA ALA A 16 -10.00 5.69 19.39
C ALA A 16 -10.03 7.23 19.34
N PRO A 17 -9.06 7.94 19.92
CA PRO A 17 -9.01 9.39 19.85
C PRO A 17 -8.69 9.86 18.42
N ASN A 18 -9.12 11.06 18.04
CA ASN A 18 -8.75 11.67 16.76
C ASN A 18 -7.22 11.72 16.58
N ALA A 19 -6.76 11.60 15.33
CA ALA A 19 -5.37 11.82 14.99
C ALA A 19 -4.93 13.23 15.38
N ASN A 20 -3.72 13.36 15.93
CA ASN A 20 -3.16 14.61 16.41
C ASN A 20 -1.63 14.64 16.30
N SER A 21 -1.10 14.04 15.21
CA SER A 21 0.34 13.93 14.94
C SER A 21 1.12 13.18 16.02
N THR A 22 0.49 12.20 16.67
CA THR A 22 1.12 11.26 17.61
C THR A 22 1.11 9.84 17.05
N ILE A 23 1.98 8.97 17.57
CA ILE A 23 2.07 7.57 17.14
C ILE A 23 0.75 6.86 17.43
N ARG A 24 0.25 6.13 16.42
CA ARG A 24 -0.91 5.25 16.49
C ARG A 24 -0.61 3.93 15.78
N TYR A 25 -1.44 2.93 16.02
CA TYR A 25 -1.49 1.74 15.20
C TYR A 25 -2.92 1.52 14.69
N THR A 26 -3.02 0.91 13.53
CA THR A 26 -4.28 0.46 12.90
C THR A 26 -4.02 -0.93 12.36
N TYR A 27 -5.06 -1.75 12.26
CA TYR A 27 -4.94 -3.13 11.79
C TYR A 27 -6.08 -3.47 10.84
N GLY A 28 -5.82 -4.44 9.96
CA GLY A 28 -6.71 -4.78 8.89
C GLY A 28 -6.22 -6.00 8.12
N GLN A 29 -6.79 -6.19 6.94
CA GLN A 29 -6.52 -7.28 6.03
C GLN A 29 -6.29 -6.73 4.62
N VAL A 30 -5.48 -7.44 3.85
CA VAL A 30 -5.39 -7.23 2.41
C VAL A 30 -6.72 -7.63 1.78
N LYS A 31 -7.47 -6.66 1.24
CA LYS A 31 -8.88 -6.85 0.85
C LYS A 31 -9.21 -6.06 -0.41
N ASP A 32 -9.89 -6.72 -1.34
CA ASP A 32 -10.48 -6.12 -2.54
C ASP A 32 -11.62 -5.16 -2.17
N TYR A 33 -12.15 -4.42 -3.14
CA TYR A 33 -13.36 -3.63 -2.95
C TYR A 33 -14.15 -3.42 -4.24
N LYS A 34 -15.42 -3.06 -4.07
CA LYS A 34 -16.34 -2.80 -5.17
C LYS A 34 -16.72 -1.32 -5.17
N PRO A 35 -16.12 -0.50 -6.03
CA PRO A 35 -16.41 0.94 -6.05
C PRO A 35 -17.83 1.23 -6.54
N LYS A 36 -18.34 0.40 -7.46
CA LYS A 36 -19.63 0.54 -8.14
C LYS A 36 -20.16 -0.84 -8.56
N ASP A 37 -21.42 -0.89 -8.98
CA ASP A 37 -22.03 -2.10 -9.51
C ASP A 37 -21.24 -2.66 -10.71
N GLY A 38 -21.11 -3.99 -10.76
CA GLY A 38 -20.35 -4.70 -11.79
C GLY A 38 -18.82 -4.54 -11.78
N ILE A 39 -18.24 -3.71 -10.91
CA ILE A 39 -16.79 -3.44 -10.87
C ILE A 39 -16.19 -3.97 -9.57
N THR A 40 -15.11 -4.73 -9.68
CA THR A 40 -14.28 -5.16 -8.54
C THR A 40 -12.85 -4.74 -8.78
N TYR A 41 -12.26 -4.03 -7.82
CA TYR A 41 -10.83 -3.75 -7.80
C TYR A 41 -10.14 -4.75 -6.90
N ASN A 42 -9.25 -5.53 -7.50
CA ASN A 42 -8.44 -6.53 -6.81
C ASN A 42 -7.46 -5.88 -5.85
N ASN A 43 -6.95 -6.70 -4.94
CA ASN A 43 -6.12 -6.26 -3.83
C ASN A 43 -4.62 -6.06 -4.17
N PHE A 44 -4.17 -6.45 -5.37
CA PHE A 44 -2.78 -6.28 -5.83
C PHE A 44 -2.73 -5.74 -7.26
N THR A 45 -1.67 -5.00 -7.56
CA THR A 45 -1.26 -4.61 -8.91
C THR A 45 0.10 -5.22 -9.25
N THR A 46 0.45 -5.25 -10.53
CA THR A 46 1.65 -5.92 -11.02
C THR A 46 2.45 -5.05 -11.97
N LEU A 47 3.67 -5.48 -12.30
CA LEU A 47 4.54 -4.79 -13.24
C LEU A 47 3.91 -4.63 -14.62
N GLU A 48 3.12 -5.61 -15.09
CA GLU A 48 2.34 -5.49 -16.34
C GLU A 48 1.43 -4.25 -16.31
N GLY A 49 0.86 -3.92 -15.15
CA GLY A 49 0.01 -2.75 -14.98
C GLY A 49 0.75 -1.42 -15.15
N ILE A 50 2.06 -1.38 -14.88
CA ILE A 50 2.92 -0.22 -15.18
C ILE A 50 3.12 -0.14 -16.69
N ILE A 51 3.49 -1.25 -17.33
CA ILE A 51 3.76 -1.30 -18.77
C ILE A 51 2.50 -0.97 -19.58
N SER A 52 1.33 -1.46 -19.17
CA SER A 52 0.06 -1.16 -19.84
C SER A 52 -0.35 0.31 -19.79
N LYS A 53 0.23 1.07 -18.85
CA LYS A 53 -0.03 2.50 -18.66
C LYS A 53 1.02 3.39 -19.32
N GLU A 54 2.07 2.83 -19.94
CA GLU A 54 3.12 3.63 -20.57
C GLU A 54 2.52 4.58 -21.62
N ASP A 55 2.79 5.87 -21.46
CA ASP A 55 2.43 6.90 -22.44
C ASP A 55 3.57 7.91 -22.54
N ASN A 56 4.34 7.85 -23.63
CA ASN A 56 5.48 8.73 -23.87
C ASN A 56 5.06 10.15 -24.34
N THR A 57 3.76 10.43 -24.46
CA THR A 57 3.24 11.79 -24.71
C THR A 57 3.06 12.58 -23.42
N SER A 58 3.06 11.91 -22.26
CA SER A 58 2.94 12.51 -20.93
C SER A 58 4.12 12.13 -20.05
N TRP A 59 4.70 13.11 -19.35
CA TRP A 59 5.79 12.85 -18.41
C TRP A 59 5.35 11.98 -17.21
N GLU A 60 4.05 11.97 -16.88
CA GLU A 60 3.49 11.23 -15.74
C GLU A 60 3.57 9.71 -15.92
N PHE A 61 3.54 9.24 -17.17
CA PHE A 61 3.44 7.82 -17.52
C PHE A 61 4.65 7.30 -18.31
N THR A 62 5.74 8.07 -18.36
CA THR A 62 7.00 7.62 -18.95
C THR A 62 7.61 6.50 -18.11
N VAL A 63 7.88 5.36 -18.75
CA VAL A 63 8.53 4.21 -18.09
C VAL A 63 10.01 4.16 -18.46
N PRO A 64 10.95 4.15 -17.47
CA PRO A 64 12.38 4.05 -17.76
C PRO A 64 12.74 2.79 -18.56
N GLU A 65 13.63 2.94 -19.56
CA GLU A 65 14.02 1.84 -20.46
C GLU A 65 14.56 0.62 -19.71
N LYS A 66 15.29 0.85 -18.60
CA LYS A 66 15.81 -0.25 -17.78
C LYS A 66 14.69 -1.11 -17.16
N LEU A 67 13.59 -0.48 -16.75
CA LEU A 67 12.44 -1.22 -16.20
C LEU A 67 11.72 -2.02 -17.29
N LYS A 68 11.63 -1.47 -18.51
CA LYS A 68 11.10 -2.17 -19.69
C LYS A 68 11.99 -3.34 -20.11
N GLU A 69 13.30 -3.20 -20.03
CA GLU A 69 14.25 -4.30 -20.24
C GLU A 69 14.01 -5.44 -19.22
N LEU A 70 13.99 -5.13 -17.92
CA LEU A 70 13.72 -6.12 -16.86
C LEU A 70 12.36 -6.81 -17.06
N TYR A 71 11.34 -6.06 -17.51
CA TYR A 71 10.05 -6.62 -17.86
C TYR A 71 10.14 -7.62 -19.03
N ARG A 72 10.78 -7.23 -20.15
CA ARG A 72 10.92 -8.06 -21.36
C ARG A 72 11.74 -9.33 -21.10
N THR A 73 12.84 -9.22 -20.34
CA THR A 73 13.72 -10.34 -20.03
C THR A 73 13.21 -11.20 -18.86
N LYS A 74 12.17 -10.75 -18.16
CA LYS A 74 11.63 -11.36 -16.95
C LYS A 74 12.68 -11.57 -15.86
N ASP A 75 13.68 -10.69 -15.78
CA ASP A 75 14.76 -10.78 -14.78
C ASP A 75 14.30 -10.28 -13.40
N TYR A 76 13.32 -10.97 -12.81
CA TYR A 76 12.71 -10.59 -11.53
C TYR A 76 13.43 -11.19 -10.31
N GLY A 77 14.25 -12.23 -10.52
CA GLY A 77 14.93 -12.94 -9.44
C GLY A 77 13.96 -13.45 -8.36
N GLN A 78 14.33 -13.29 -7.10
CA GLN A 78 13.54 -13.75 -5.95
C GLN A 78 12.27 -12.90 -5.66
N TYR A 79 12.10 -11.77 -6.35
CA TYR A 79 10.97 -10.86 -6.13
C TYR A 79 9.76 -11.21 -7.01
N GLY A 80 9.97 -12.10 -7.98
CA GLY A 80 8.92 -12.56 -8.89
C GLY A 80 7.96 -13.54 -8.22
N VAL A 81 6.67 -13.41 -8.55
CA VAL A 81 5.57 -14.26 -8.11
C VAL A 81 4.71 -14.58 -9.33
N ASN A 82 4.48 -15.86 -9.61
CA ASN A 82 3.65 -16.31 -10.74
C ASN A 82 4.02 -15.66 -12.09
N GLY A 83 5.32 -15.43 -12.31
CA GLY A 83 5.82 -14.87 -13.57
C GLY A 83 5.70 -13.35 -13.74
N THR A 84 5.40 -12.61 -12.66
CA THR A 84 5.38 -11.14 -12.59
C THR A 84 6.00 -10.61 -11.29
N VAL A 85 6.13 -9.30 -11.12
CA VAL A 85 6.49 -8.62 -9.87
C VAL A 85 5.25 -7.88 -9.33
N PRO A 86 4.76 -8.19 -8.12
CA PRO A 86 3.74 -7.40 -7.43
C PRO A 86 4.26 -5.98 -7.19
N VAL A 87 3.45 -4.95 -7.46
CA VAL A 87 3.85 -3.54 -7.37
C VAL A 87 3.27 -2.87 -6.13
N ALA A 88 1.94 -2.86 -6.02
CA ALA A 88 1.22 -2.25 -4.90
C ALA A 88 0.07 -3.15 -4.47
N PHE A 89 -0.41 -2.93 -3.26
CA PHE A 89 -1.55 -3.64 -2.70
C PHE A 89 -2.39 -2.76 -1.80
N ILE A 90 -3.64 -3.14 -1.60
CA ILE A 90 -4.59 -2.41 -0.77
C ILE A 90 -5.02 -3.21 0.46
N THR A 91 -5.27 -2.47 1.53
CA THR A 91 -5.72 -2.98 2.83
C THR A 91 -6.87 -2.14 3.35
N ASN A 92 -7.69 -2.65 4.27
CA ASN A 92 -8.74 -1.87 4.94
C ASN A 92 -8.27 -1.18 6.23
N ASN A 93 -6.98 -0.84 6.32
CA ASN A 93 -6.44 -0.05 7.42
C ASN A 93 -6.96 1.40 7.37
N ASP A 94 -7.33 1.93 8.52
CA ASP A 94 -7.73 3.33 8.70
C ASP A 94 -6.50 4.25 8.74
N ILE A 95 -6.35 5.11 7.74
CA ILE A 95 -5.21 6.01 7.56
C ILE A 95 -5.68 7.44 7.23
N THR A 96 -4.81 8.41 7.50
CA THR A 96 -4.99 9.80 7.08
C THR A 96 -3.63 10.44 6.74
N GLY A 97 -3.64 11.75 6.44
CA GLY A 97 -2.42 12.53 6.27
C GLY A 97 -1.50 12.39 7.48
N GLY A 98 -0.23 12.06 7.22
CA GLY A 98 0.77 11.74 8.25
C GLY A 98 1.13 10.25 8.32
N ASN A 99 0.34 9.36 7.70
CA ASN A 99 0.67 7.94 7.60
C ASN A 99 1.63 7.59 6.44
N SER A 100 1.96 8.51 5.54
CA SER A 100 2.88 8.26 4.43
C SER A 100 4.24 7.76 4.94
N GLY A 101 4.69 6.62 4.40
CA GLY A 101 5.91 5.93 4.84
C GLY A 101 5.71 4.96 5.99
N SER A 102 4.48 4.77 6.50
CA SER A 102 4.23 3.84 7.62
C SER A 102 4.53 2.40 7.21
N PRO A 103 5.20 1.61 8.07
CA PRO A 103 5.45 0.19 7.81
C PRO A 103 4.16 -0.61 7.91
N VAL A 104 3.89 -1.43 6.89
CA VAL A 104 2.82 -2.43 6.92
C VAL A 104 3.43 -3.78 7.23
N MET A 105 2.98 -4.39 8.32
CA MET A 105 3.56 -5.62 8.86
C MET A 105 2.59 -6.79 8.77
N ASN A 106 3.11 -8.00 8.57
CA ASN A 106 2.33 -9.22 8.69
C ASN A 106 2.11 -9.63 10.16
N ALA A 107 1.43 -10.75 10.39
CA ALA A 107 1.11 -11.27 11.72
C ALA A 107 2.35 -11.61 12.60
N LYS A 108 3.54 -11.68 12.01
CA LYS A 108 4.81 -11.93 12.70
C LYS A 108 5.63 -10.65 12.96
N GLY A 109 5.12 -9.49 12.55
CA GLY A 109 5.85 -8.22 12.64
C GLY A 109 6.89 -8.02 11.53
N GLU A 110 6.81 -8.79 10.44
CA GLU A 110 7.72 -8.66 9.30
C GLU A 110 7.15 -7.66 8.28
N LEU A 111 8.00 -6.77 7.75
CA LEU A 111 7.60 -5.74 6.80
C LEU A 111 7.14 -6.36 5.46
N ILE A 112 5.91 -6.06 5.04
CA ILE A 112 5.33 -6.52 3.77
C ILE A 112 5.02 -5.39 2.79
N GLY A 113 4.97 -4.15 3.27
CA GLY A 113 4.75 -2.99 2.42
C GLY A 113 4.94 -1.67 3.13
N ILE A 114 4.82 -0.59 2.38
CA ILE A 114 4.96 0.78 2.88
C ILE A 114 3.72 1.55 2.44
N ALA A 115 2.98 2.09 3.40
CA ALA A 115 1.79 2.90 3.12
C ALA A 115 2.19 4.20 2.45
N PHE A 116 1.48 4.59 1.38
CA PHE A 116 1.77 5.86 0.70
C PHE A 116 0.54 6.69 0.36
N ASP A 117 -0.65 6.09 0.27
CA ASP A 117 -1.87 6.84 -0.09
C ASP A 117 -3.16 6.15 0.37
N GLY A 118 -4.29 6.85 0.28
CA GLY A 118 -5.64 6.30 0.39
C GLY A 118 -6.36 6.29 -0.96
N ASN A 119 -7.31 5.39 -1.17
CA ASN A 119 -8.11 5.41 -2.40
C ASN A 119 -9.09 6.60 -2.45
N TRP A 120 -9.64 6.85 -3.64
CA TRP A 120 -10.57 7.94 -3.89
C TRP A 120 -11.79 7.95 -2.95
N GLU A 121 -12.38 6.79 -2.69
CA GLU A 121 -13.52 6.64 -1.79
C GLU A 121 -13.18 6.89 -0.31
N ALA A 122 -11.89 6.94 0.05
CA ALA A 122 -11.41 7.26 1.39
C ALA A 122 -11.25 8.76 1.68
N MET A 123 -11.57 9.65 0.74
CA MET A 123 -11.52 11.10 0.99
C MET A 123 -12.40 11.55 2.16
N SER A 124 -13.45 10.79 2.51
CA SER A 124 -14.30 11.04 3.67
C SER A 124 -13.77 10.47 4.99
N GLY A 125 -12.65 9.75 4.99
CA GLY A 125 -12.08 9.03 6.13
C GLY A 125 -11.83 9.89 7.37
N ASN A 126 -11.54 11.18 7.17
CA ASN A 126 -11.33 12.13 8.27
C ASN A 126 -12.60 12.47 9.05
N ILE A 127 -13.77 12.10 8.53
CA ILE A 127 -15.07 12.35 9.16
C ILE A 127 -15.74 11.03 9.55
N THR A 128 -15.72 10.04 8.66
CA THR A 128 -16.30 8.73 8.91
C THR A 128 -15.52 7.63 8.21
N PHE A 129 -15.28 6.54 8.92
CA PHE A 129 -14.64 5.36 8.37
C PHE A 129 -15.68 4.43 7.74
N ASN A 130 -15.49 4.05 6.47
CA ASN A 130 -16.33 3.08 5.77
C ASN A 130 -15.51 1.82 5.41
N PRO A 131 -15.70 0.69 6.12
CA PRO A 131 -14.89 -0.50 5.93
C PRO A 131 -15.07 -1.16 4.54
N ASP A 132 -16.18 -0.89 3.86
CA ASP A 132 -16.47 -1.50 2.56
C ASP A 132 -15.74 -0.81 1.42
N LEU A 133 -15.51 0.50 1.54
CA LEU A 133 -14.97 1.33 0.46
C LEU A 133 -13.54 1.83 0.72
N GLN A 134 -13.19 2.14 1.97
CA GLN A 134 -11.94 2.81 2.27
C GLN A 134 -10.77 1.83 2.28
N ARG A 135 -9.70 2.20 1.59
CA ARG A 135 -8.51 1.38 1.41
C ARG A 135 -7.24 2.21 1.56
N CYS A 136 -6.31 1.69 2.36
CA CYS A 136 -4.93 2.13 2.42
C CYS A 136 -4.14 1.48 1.28
N ILE A 137 -3.47 2.29 0.48
CA ILE A 137 -2.64 1.90 -0.67
C ILE A 137 -1.18 1.81 -0.20
N ASN A 138 -0.58 0.66 -0.47
CA ASN A 138 0.76 0.31 -0.02
C ASN A 138 1.60 -0.12 -1.22
N VAL A 139 2.88 0.25 -1.25
CA VAL A 139 3.83 -0.36 -2.19
C VAL A 139 4.25 -1.72 -1.61
N ASP A 140 4.32 -2.73 -2.47
CA ASP A 140 4.75 -4.08 -2.09
C ASP A 140 6.26 -4.08 -1.81
N ILE A 141 6.68 -4.66 -0.68
CA ILE A 141 8.10 -4.66 -0.31
C ILE A 141 8.97 -5.42 -1.35
N ARG A 142 8.39 -6.39 -2.05
CA ARG A 142 9.08 -7.10 -3.15
C ARG A 142 9.39 -6.16 -4.30
N TYR A 143 8.50 -5.21 -4.63
CA TYR A 143 8.76 -4.21 -5.65
C TYR A 143 9.89 -3.26 -5.22
N VAL A 144 9.87 -2.81 -3.97
CA VAL A 144 10.92 -1.93 -3.43
C VAL A 144 12.29 -2.63 -3.52
N LEU A 145 12.38 -3.87 -3.05
CA LEU A 145 13.62 -4.66 -3.13
C LEU A 145 14.02 -4.96 -4.57
N PHE A 146 13.05 -5.24 -5.46
CA PHE A 146 13.29 -5.41 -6.90
C PHE A 146 13.91 -4.16 -7.53
N ILE A 147 13.41 -2.97 -7.21
CA ILE A 147 13.98 -1.71 -7.70
C ILE A 147 15.40 -1.49 -7.16
N ILE A 148 15.61 -1.68 -5.85
CA ILE A 148 16.94 -1.54 -5.23
C ILE A 148 17.95 -2.51 -5.87
N ASP A 149 17.56 -3.76 -6.07
CA ASP A 149 18.41 -4.83 -6.57
C ASP A 149 18.58 -4.77 -8.10
N LYS A 150 17.50 -4.99 -8.85
CA LYS A 150 17.55 -5.25 -10.29
C LYS A 150 17.63 -3.98 -11.12
N PHE A 151 16.94 -2.93 -10.68
CA PHE A 151 16.95 -1.65 -11.40
C PHE A 151 18.19 -0.82 -11.05
N ALA A 152 18.48 -0.65 -9.76
CA ALA A 152 19.57 0.21 -9.29
C ALA A 152 20.91 -0.52 -9.08
N GLY A 153 20.94 -1.84 -8.95
CA GLY A 153 22.17 -2.59 -8.70
C GLY A 153 22.75 -2.40 -7.28
N ALA A 154 21.98 -1.84 -6.34
CA ALA A 154 22.43 -1.42 -5.01
C ALA A 154 22.46 -2.59 -4.01
N LYS A 155 23.28 -3.61 -4.31
CA LYS A 155 23.39 -4.86 -3.53
C LYS A 155 23.84 -4.64 -2.08
N ASN A 156 24.57 -3.57 -1.80
CA ASN A 156 24.97 -3.21 -0.44
C ASN A 156 23.76 -3.02 0.48
N LEU A 157 22.68 -2.41 -0.01
CA LEU A 157 21.47 -2.19 0.78
C LEU A 157 20.72 -3.51 1.02
N ILE A 158 20.67 -4.38 0.01
CA ILE A 158 20.06 -5.71 0.14
C ILE A 158 20.78 -6.53 1.20
N ASN A 159 22.12 -6.48 1.23
CA ASN A 159 22.95 -7.22 2.18
C ASN A 159 22.88 -6.68 3.61
N GLU A 160 22.50 -5.40 3.78
CA GLU A 160 22.30 -4.79 5.10
C GLU A 160 21.01 -5.29 5.78
N MET A 161 20.00 -5.66 4.99
CA MET A 161 18.69 -6.06 5.48
C MET A 161 18.63 -7.54 5.86
N LYS A 162 17.87 -7.85 6.92
CA LYS A 162 17.45 -9.23 7.22
C LYS A 162 16.19 -9.57 6.43
N ILE A 163 16.35 -10.26 5.30
CA ILE A 163 15.23 -10.75 4.49
C ILE A 163 14.80 -12.14 4.98
N VAL A 164 13.54 -12.23 5.39
CA VAL A 164 12.88 -13.48 5.84
C VAL A 164 11.98 -14.03 4.72
N LYS A 165 11.78 -15.36 4.69
CA LYS A 165 11.04 -16.07 3.65
C LYS A 165 9.90 -16.89 4.26
#